data_AF-A0A7C4NQB3-F1
#
_entry.id   AF-A0A7C4NQB3-F1
#
_cell.length_a   1.000
_cell.length_b   1.000
_cell.length_c   1.000
_cell.angle_alpha   90.00
_cell.angle_beta   90.00
_cell.angle_gamma   90.00
#
_symmetry.space_group_name_H-M   'P 1'
#
loop_
_entity.id
_entity.type
_entity.pdbx_description
1 polymer ?
#
loop_
_entity_poly.entity_id
_entity_poly.type
_entity_poly.pdbx_seq_one_letter_code
_entity_poly.pdbx_strand_id
1 'polypeptide(L)'
;MVFASAWAILYLFLRWRYSDRLKNLSNLSFYPFFLMLKSNNMIKYMDKLSSSHRMFWKILSNLGLATSIGLSFFAVYFLADNLRTYIFMPEHVGVGNIVIPIIIGVTI
;
A
#
# COMPACT_ATOMS: atom_id res chain seq x y z
N MET A 1 -5.36 21.46 0.47
CA MET A 1 -4.02 22.10 0.55
C MET A 1 -3.48 22.13 1.97
N VAL A 2 -4.26 22.55 2.98
CA VAL A 2 -3.86 22.63 4.40
C VAL A 2 -3.15 21.37 4.93
N PHE A 3 -3.65 20.18 4.56
CA PHE A 3 -3.08 18.90 5.00
C PHE A 3 -1.69 18.64 4.43
N ALA A 4 -1.46 18.94 3.14
CA ALA A 4 -0.17 18.76 2.49
C ALA A 4 0.89 19.72 3.06
N SER A 5 0.50 20.97 3.32
CA SER A 5 1.35 21.95 3.99
C SER A 5 1.66 21.57 5.44
N ALA A 6 0.66 21.09 6.20
CA ALA A 6 0.89 20.59 7.57
C ALA A 6 1.85 19.40 7.59
N TRP A 7 1.72 18.47 6.62
CA TRP A 7 2.62 17.33 6.48
C TRP A 7 4.04 17.75 6.11
N ALA A 8 4.19 18.72 5.20
CA ALA A 8 5.49 19.25 4.82
C ALA A 8 6.20 19.94 6.00
N ILE A 9 5.48 20.74 6.79
CA ILE A 9 6.02 21.40 7.99
C ILE A 9 6.41 20.36 9.04
N LEU A 10 5.56 19.37 9.29
CA LEU A 10 5.84 18.27 10.22
C LEU A 10 7.08 17.48 9.78
N TYR A 11 7.19 17.15 8.50
CA TYR A 11 8.34 16.46 7.92
C TYR A 11 9.63 17.27 8.08
N LEU A 12 9.60 18.57 7.77
CA LEU A 12 10.76 19.44 7.93
C LEU A 12 11.17 19.59 9.39
N PHE A 13 10.20 19.70 10.31
CA PHE A 13 10.45 19.79 11.74
C PHE A 13 11.05 18.51 12.31
N LEU A 14 10.51 17.34 11.93
CA LEU A 14 11.04 16.04 12.31
C LEU A 14 12.45 15.84 11.73
N ARG A 15 12.66 16.17 10.46
CA ARG A 15 13.97 16.10 9.81
C ARG A 15 14.97 16.98 10.54
N TRP A 16 14.63 18.23 10.86
CA TRP A 16 15.53 19.15 11.55
C TRP A 16 15.85 18.70 12.99
N ARG A 17 14.82 18.34 13.77
CA ARG A 17 14.97 17.98 15.20
C ARG A 17 15.69 16.66 15.41
N TYR A 18 15.54 15.72 14.49
CA TYR A 18 16.08 14.37 14.61
C TYR A 18 17.25 14.09 13.64
N SER A 19 17.67 15.04 12.79
CA SER A 19 18.78 14.86 11.83
C SER A 19 20.05 14.30 12.48
N ASP A 20 20.40 14.79 13.67
CA ASP A 20 21.61 14.37 14.38
C ASP A 20 21.46 13.00 15.05
N ARG A 21 20.26 12.68 15.55
CA ARG A 21 19.95 11.33 16.07
C ARG A 21 19.84 10.31 14.95
N LEU A 22 19.29 10.68 13.80
CA LEU A 22 19.17 9.86 12.59
C LEU A 22 20.54 9.58 11.96
N LYS A 23 21.46 10.55 11.97
CA LYS A 23 22.87 10.31 11.59
C LYS A 23 23.56 9.28 12.49
N ASN A 24 23.23 9.26 13.77
CA ASN A 24 23.83 8.35 14.76
C ASN A 24 23.18 6.96 14.74
N LEU A 25 21.91 6.86 14.34
CA LEU A 25 21.27 5.60 13.95
C LEU A 25 21.70 5.24 12.51
N SER A 26 22.90 4.70 12.35
CA SER A 26 23.44 4.18 11.08
C SER A 26 22.52 3.21 10.31
N ASN A 27 21.49 2.70 11.00
CA ASN A 27 20.53 1.71 10.53
C ASN A 27 19.13 2.29 10.20
N LEU A 28 18.90 3.61 10.24
CA LEU A 28 17.59 4.20 9.94
C LEU A 28 17.71 5.42 9.02
N SER A 29 17.25 5.30 7.77
CA SER A 29 17.15 6.40 6.81
C SER A 29 15.71 6.90 6.68
N PHE A 30 15.54 8.20 6.87
CA PHE A 30 14.25 8.88 6.80
C PHE A 30 14.10 9.51 5.41
N TYR A 31 13.20 8.97 4.58
CA TYR A 31 12.84 9.55 3.29
C TYR A 31 11.49 10.29 3.42
N PRO A 32 11.23 11.30 2.58
CA PRO A 32 10.01 12.11 2.67
C PRO A 32 8.71 11.31 2.54
N PHE A 33 8.75 10.16 1.88
CA PHE A 33 7.58 9.33 1.62
C PHE A 33 7.65 7.94 2.26
N PHE A 34 8.81 7.55 2.82
CA PHE A 34 8.98 6.23 3.43
C PHE A 34 10.10 6.22 4.47
N LEU A 35 10.01 5.29 5.41
CA LEU A 35 11.04 5.04 6.41
C LEU A 35 11.78 3.77 6.04
N MET A 36 13.09 3.84 5.94
CA MET A 36 13.92 2.70 5.60
C MET A 36 14.76 2.30 6.80
N LEU A 37 14.37 1.20 7.45
CA LEU A 37 15.07 0.63 8.59
C LEU A 37 16.02 -0.46 8.09
N LYS A 38 17.30 -0.12 8.00
CA LYS A 38 18.39 -1.00 7.60
C LYS A 38 18.92 -1.76 8.82
N SER A 39 18.14 -2.71 9.35
CA SER A 39 18.61 -3.60 10.41
C SER A 39 19.41 -4.76 9.83
N ASN A 40 20.71 -4.81 10.13
CA ASN A 40 21.59 -5.92 9.69
C ASN A 40 21.09 -7.28 10.16
N ASN A 41 20.47 -7.36 11.34
CA ASN A 41 19.89 -8.61 11.84
C ASN A 41 18.67 -9.01 11.01
N MET A 42 17.78 -8.05 10.70
CA MET A 42 16.59 -8.30 9.90
C MET A 42 16.94 -8.75 8.48
N ILE A 43 17.94 -8.11 7.87
CA ILE A 43 18.47 -8.51 6.56
C ILE A 43 18.97 -9.96 6.60
N LYS A 44 19.79 -10.31 7.60
CA LYS A 44 20.26 -11.71 7.78
C LYS A 44 19.13 -12.71 7.98
N TYR A 45 18.08 -12.35 8.74
CA TYR A 45 16.90 -13.20 8.90
C TYR A 45 16.16 -13.39 7.58
N MET A 46 15.96 -12.32 6.82
CA MET A 46 15.32 -12.40 5.50
C MET A 46 16.15 -13.19 4.50
N ASP A 47 17.48 -13.04 4.50
CA ASP A 47 18.39 -13.82 3.66
C ASP A 47 18.33 -15.31 4.01
N LYS A 48 18.29 -15.65 5.30
CA LYS A 48 18.12 -17.03 5.77
C LYS A 48 16.77 -17.62 5.36
N LEU A 49 15.70 -16.83 5.47
CA LEU A 49 14.35 -17.25 5.08
C LEU A 49 14.26 -17.49 3.57
N SER A 50 14.79 -16.55 2.78
CA SER A 50 14.83 -16.60 1.31
C SER A 50 15.68 -17.77 0.80
N SER A 51 16.82 -18.04 1.44
CA SER A 51 17.72 -19.13 1.06
C SER A 51 17.21 -20.52 1.46
N SER A 52 16.46 -20.64 2.55
CA SER A 52 15.98 -21.94 3.05
C SER A 52 15.08 -22.66 2.04
N HIS A 53 14.22 -21.94 1.32
CA HIS A 53 13.29 -22.54 0.35
C HIS A 53 13.15 -21.66 -0.90
N ARG A 54 14.27 -21.42 -1.60
CA ARG A 54 14.34 -20.50 -2.75
C ARG A 54 13.29 -20.78 -3.83
N MET A 55 13.01 -22.05 -4.13
CA MET A 55 12.04 -22.42 -5.15
C MET A 55 10.60 -22.08 -4.74
N PHE A 56 10.24 -22.36 -3.48
CA PHE A 56 8.93 -21.98 -2.92
C PHE A 56 8.70 -20.47 -3.01
N TRP A 57 9.66 -19.67 -2.52
CA TRP A 57 9.56 -18.21 -2.56
C TRP A 57 9.48 -17.66 -3.98
N LYS A 58 10.18 -18.26 -4.94
CA LYS A 58 10.11 -17.87 -6.34
C LYS A 58 8.73 -18.14 -6.95
N ILE A 59 8.16 -19.32 -6.69
CA ILE A 59 6.81 -19.68 -7.17
C ILE A 59 5.77 -18.77 -6.54
N LEU A 60 5.83 -18.59 -5.21
CA LEU A 60 4.92 -17.72 -4.48
C LEU A 60 4.98 -16.28 -5.00
N SER A 61 6.18 -15.76 -5.27
CA SER A 61 6.37 -14.41 -5.81
C SER A 61 5.83 -14.27 -7.24
N ASN A 62 6.07 -15.27 -8.10
CA ASN A 62 5.55 -15.26 -9.47
C ASN A 62 4.02 -15.35 -9.51
N LEU A 63 3.43 -16.19 -8.64
CA LEU A 63 1.98 -16.26 -8.48
C LEU A 63 1.43 -14.94 -7.96
N GLY A 64 2.04 -14.36 -6.93
CA GLY A 64 1.65 -13.06 -6.39
C GLY A 64 1.70 -11.94 -7.43
N LEU A 65 2.73 -11.93 -8.29
CA LEU A 65 2.83 -10.98 -9.40
C LEU A 65 1.69 -11.19 -10.41
N ALA A 66 1.47 -12.42 -10.87
CA ALA A 66 0.39 -12.71 -11.82
C ALA A 66 -1.00 -12.37 -11.25
N THR A 67 -1.27 -12.72 -9.99
CA THR A 67 -2.54 -12.40 -9.34
C THR A 67 -2.72 -10.92 -9.12
N SER A 68 -1.68 -10.18 -8.71
CA SER A 68 -1.76 -8.72 -8.52
C SER A 68 -2.10 -7.99 -9.82
N ILE A 69 -1.51 -8.41 -10.94
CA ILE A 69 -1.80 -7.85 -12.26
C ILE A 69 -3.25 -8.17 -12.64
N GLY A 70 -3.67 -9.43 -12.51
CA GLY A 70 -5.05 -9.84 -12.80
C GLY A 70 -6.08 -9.09 -11.95
N LEU A 71 -5.84 -8.97 -10.65
CA LEU A 71 -6.71 -8.24 -9.73
C LEU A 71 -6.73 -6.74 -10.02
N SER A 72 -5.63 -6.17 -10.50
CA SER A 72 -5.60 -4.75 -10.91
C SER A 72 -6.51 -4.51 -12.11
N PHE A 73 -6.43 -5.36 -13.14
CA PHE A 73 -7.34 -5.29 -14.28
C PHE A 73 -8.79 -5.53 -13.88
N PHE A 74 -9.04 -6.52 -13.02
CA PHE A 74 -10.38 -6.81 -12.52
C PHE A 74 -10.95 -5.63 -11.73
N ALA A 75 -10.15 -4.98 -10.88
CA ALA A 75 -10.58 -3.80 -10.13
C ALA A 75 -10.96 -2.64 -11.06
N VAL A 76 -10.16 -2.37 -12.10
CA VAL A 76 -10.48 -1.33 -13.10
C VAL A 76 -11.75 -1.68 -13.87
N TYR A 77 -11.89 -2.93 -14.32
CA TYR A 77 -13.09 -3.40 -15.01
C TYR A 77 -14.33 -3.25 -14.14
N PHE A 78 -14.28 -3.77 -12.90
CA PHE A 78 -15.38 -3.70 -11.96
C PHE A 78 -15.77 -2.25 -11.67
N LEU A 79 -14.78 -1.37 -11.44
CA LEU A 79 -15.05 0.04 -11.22
C LEU A 79 -15.70 0.70 -12.43
N ALA A 80 -15.21 0.42 -13.64
CA ALA A 80 -15.77 0.96 -14.87
C ALA A 80 -17.19 0.47 -15.13
N ASP A 81 -17.47 -0.79 -14.88
CA ASP A 81 -18.80 -1.40 -15.04
C ASP A 81 -19.82 -0.83 -14.06
N ASN A 82 -19.41 -0.69 -12.79
CA ASN A 82 -20.22 -0.01 -11.78
C ASN A 82 -20.48 1.44 -12.20
N LEU A 83 -19.44 2.20 -12.57
CA LEU A 83 -19.59 3.60 -12.95
C LEU A 83 -20.49 3.79 -14.19
N ARG A 84 -20.38 2.90 -15.18
CA ARG A 84 -21.27 2.86 -16.34
C ARG A 84 -22.72 2.66 -15.90
N THR A 85 -22.96 1.69 -15.01
CA THR A 85 -24.32 1.41 -14.51
C THR A 85 -24.89 2.61 -13.77
N TYR A 86 -24.09 3.29 -12.94
CA TYR A 86 -24.51 4.52 -12.26
C TYR A 86 -24.90 5.66 -13.22
N ILE A 87 -24.13 5.85 -14.29
CA ILE A 87 -24.34 6.98 -15.21
C ILE A 87 -25.51 6.71 -16.16
N PHE A 88 -25.63 5.48 -16.67
CA PHE A 88 -26.54 5.18 -17.79
C PHE A 88 -27.77 4.36 -17.41
N MET A 89 -27.74 3.64 -16.28
CA MET A 89 -28.80 2.73 -15.87
C MET A 89 -29.05 2.78 -14.34
N PRO A 90 -29.34 3.96 -13.77
CA PRO A 90 -29.47 4.14 -12.33
C PRO A 90 -30.64 3.35 -11.72
N GLU A 91 -31.64 2.98 -12.51
CA GLU A 91 -32.80 2.18 -12.07
C GLU A 91 -32.43 0.72 -11.74
N HIS A 92 -31.32 0.21 -12.28
CA HIS A 92 -30.78 -1.11 -11.94
C HIS A 92 -29.92 -1.10 -10.67
N VAL A 93 -29.66 0.08 -10.12
CA VAL A 93 -28.97 0.27 -8.85
C VAL A 93 -30.04 0.15 -7.75
N GLY A 94 -30.23 -1.06 -7.23
CA GLY A 94 -31.22 -1.32 -6.17
C GLY A 94 -31.06 -0.37 -4.96
N VAL A 95 -32.11 -0.18 -4.17
CA VAL A 95 -32.13 0.76 -3.02
C VAL A 95 -31.04 0.47 -1.96
N GLY A 96 -30.47 -0.75 -1.96
CA GLY A 96 -29.29 -1.15 -1.18
C GLY A 96 -27.99 -1.36 -1.99
N ASN A 97 -28.00 -1.08 -3.28
CA ASN A 97 -26.87 -1.27 -4.21
C ASN A 97 -26.09 0.03 -4.44
N ILE A 98 -26.14 0.95 -3.45
CA ILE A 98 -25.16 2.03 -3.31
C ILE A 98 -23.85 1.33 -2.98
N VAL A 99 -23.01 1.16 -4.00
CA VAL A 99 -21.60 0.76 -3.99
C VAL A 99 -21.27 -0.08 -2.76
N ILE A 100 -21.41 -1.41 -2.81
CA ILE A 100 -20.99 -2.30 -1.71
C ILE A 100 -19.55 -1.90 -1.34
N PRO A 101 -19.34 -1.21 -0.20
CA PRO A 101 -18.01 -0.81 0.17
C PRO A 101 -17.36 -2.08 0.68
N ILE A 102 -16.16 -2.41 0.21
CA ILE A 102 -15.32 -3.45 0.82
C ILE A 102 -14.71 -2.90 2.16
N ILE A 103 -15.56 -2.15 2.90
CA ILE A 103 -15.62 -1.78 4.34
C ILE A 103 -14.82 -0.51 4.72
N ILE A 104 -15.34 0.50 5.45
CA ILE A 104 -16.00 0.49 6.79
C ILE A 104 -17.37 1.20 6.81
N GLY A 105 -18.40 0.46 7.29
CA GLY A 105 -19.79 0.89 7.48
C GLY A 105 -20.76 -0.06 6.77
N VAL A 106 -21.01 -1.22 7.38
CA VAL A 106 -21.77 -2.40 6.88
C VAL A 106 -23.05 -2.06 6.11
N THR A 107 -23.40 -2.83 5.07
CA THR A 107 -24.76 -3.39 4.87
C THR A 107 -24.72 -4.64 3.98
N ILE A 108 -25.64 -5.57 4.25
CA ILE A 108 -25.85 -6.89 3.60
C ILE A 108 -26.51 -6.70 2.23
#